data_AF-S0JPZ4-F1
#
_entry.id   AF-S0JPZ4-F1
#
_cell.length_a   1.000
_cell.length_b   1.000
_cell.length_c   1.000
_cell.angle_alpha   90.00
_cell.angle_beta   90.00
_cell.angle_gamma   90.00
#
_symmetry.space_group_name_H-M   'P 1'
#
loop_
_entity.id
_entity.type
_entity.pdbx_description
1 polymer ?
#
loop_
_entity_poly.entity_id
_entity_poly.type
_entity_poly.pdbx_seq_one_letter_code
_entity_poly.pdbx_strand_id
1 'polypeptide(L)'
;MNIFCNVFPKIRCYNVDVLKMEVPVNMNYVEGYGEEVVYSRAEALNYFKEQSEATELPFIFLSAGVSAELFQETLRFAKEAGSTFNGVLCGRATWANGVEPFVTEGEVAARQWLQTQGRKNIEELNTVLAETASSWQTKIQAKEVAAPRFS
;
A
#
# COMPACT_ATOMS: atom_id res chain seq x y z
N MET A 1 -1.57 -7.24 14.40
CA MET A 1 -2.70 -6.28 14.28
C MET A 1 -3.04 -5.51 15.56
N ASN A 2 -3.18 -6.19 16.71
CA ASN A 2 -3.76 -5.60 17.95
C ASN A 2 -3.08 -4.34 18.50
N ILE A 3 -1.80 -4.09 18.23
CA ILE A 3 -1.12 -2.89 18.74
C ILE A 3 -1.57 -1.64 17.98
N PHE A 4 -1.73 -1.72 16.65
CA PHE A 4 -2.14 -0.57 15.84
C PHE A 4 -3.62 -0.22 16.03
N CYS A 5 -4.52 -1.21 16.05
CA CYS A 5 -5.95 -1.00 16.32
C CYS A 5 -6.21 -0.33 17.68
N ASN A 6 -5.36 -0.59 18.69
CA ASN A 6 -5.49 0.03 20.01
C ASN A 6 -4.91 1.46 20.08
N VAL A 7 -4.05 1.86 19.14
CA VAL A 7 -3.42 3.20 19.09
C VAL A 7 -4.17 4.15 18.15
N PHE A 8 -4.85 3.64 17.11
CA PHE A 8 -5.64 4.45 16.17
C PHE A 8 -6.66 5.40 16.83
N PRO A 9 -7.37 5.03 17.91
CA PRO A 9 -8.27 5.96 18.61
C PRO A 9 -7.56 7.19 19.17
N LYS A 10 -6.27 7.07 19.51
CA LYS A 10 -5.42 8.16 20.02
C LYS A 10 -4.70 8.93 18.90
N ILE A 11 -4.79 8.47 17.65
CA ILE A 11 -4.06 9.09 16.53
C ILE A 11 -4.48 10.53 16.28
N ARG A 12 -5.73 10.87 16.66
CA ARG A 12 -6.25 12.24 16.66
C ARG A 12 -5.45 13.19 17.55
N CYS A 13 -4.80 12.69 18.60
CA CYS A 13 -3.97 13.49 19.51
C CYS A 13 -2.57 13.81 18.94
N TYR A 14 -2.19 13.20 17.81
CA TYR A 14 -0.86 13.35 17.20
C TYR A 14 -0.85 14.22 15.94
N ASN A 15 -1.99 14.85 15.59
CA ASN A 15 -2.12 15.70 14.39
C ASN A 15 -1.61 15.05 13.10
N VAL A 16 -1.91 13.75 12.93
CA VAL A 16 -1.52 13.00 11.73
C VAL A 16 -2.53 13.25 10.61
N ASP A 17 -2.05 13.60 9.42
CA ASP A 17 -2.88 13.79 8.22
C ASP A 17 -3.02 12.52 7.37
N VAL A 18 -1.93 11.79 7.17
CA VAL A 18 -1.89 10.58 6.33
C VAL A 18 -1.04 9.50 7.00
N LEU A 19 -1.53 8.27 6.99
CA LEU A 19 -0.85 7.11 7.56
C LEU A 19 -0.13 6.32 6.47
N LYS A 20 1.18 6.17 6.59
CA LYS A 20 1.94 5.23 5.77
C LYS A 20 2.07 3.90 6.52
N MET A 21 1.43 2.86 5.99
CA MET A 21 1.22 1.59 6.68
C MET A 21 1.74 0.40 5.86
N GLU A 22 2.08 -0.67 6.55
CA GLU A 22 2.27 -2.00 5.95
C GLU A 22 0.92 -2.65 5.69
N VAL A 23 0.90 -3.65 4.80
CA VAL A 23 -0.26 -4.53 4.66
C VAL A 23 -0.39 -5.44 5.88
N PRO A 24 -1.59 -5.91 6.24
CA PRO A 24 -1.83 -6.54 7.54
C PRO A 24 -1.38 -8.02 7.60
N VAL A 25 -0.97 -8.57 6.46
CA VAL A 25 -0.48 -9.95 6.31
C VAL A 25 0.77 -9.98 5.43
N ASN A 26 1.60 -10.99 5.63
CA ASN A 26 2.65 -11.29 4.67
C ASN A 26 2.08 -12.20 3.58
N MET A 27 1.94 -11.67 2.36
CA MET A 27 1.32 -12.37 1.23
C MET A 27 2.04 -13.67 0.85
N ASN A 28 3.33 -13.80 1.16
CA ASN A 28 4.08 -15.05 0.93
C ASN A 28 3.58 -16.23 1.78
N TYR A 29 2.73 -15.99 2.78
CA TYR A 29 2.14 -17.03 3.62
C TYR A 29 0.61 -17.11 3.52
N VAL A 30 0.04 -16.49 2.47
CA VAL A 30 -1.39 -16.53 2.18
C VAL A 30 -1.65 -17.62 1.14
N GLU A 31 -2.70 -18.41 1.37
CA GLU A 31 -3.19 -19.42 0.44
C GLU A 31 -3.36 -18.85 -0.99
N GLY A 32 -2.70 -19.48 -1.97
CA GLY A 32 -2.72 -19.07 -3.38
C GLY A 32 -1.60 -18.12 -3.81
N TYR A 33 -0.78 -17.63 -2.87
CA TYR A 33 0.36 -16.75 -3.16
C TYR A 33 1.72 -17.35 -2.79
N GLY A 34 1.79 -18.17 -1.74
CA GLY A 34 3.02 -18.83 -1.30
C GLY A 34 2.89 -20.34 -1.15
N GLU A 35 4.03 -21.01 -0.97
CA GLU A 35 4.10 -22.46 -0.78
C GLU A 35 3.71 -22.89 0.65
N GLU A 36 4.19 -22.14 1.65
CA GLU A 36 3.83 -22.35 3.05
C GLU A 36 2.62 -21.48 3.41
N VAL A 37 1.54 -22.08 3.90
CA VAL A 37 0.29 -21.38 4.20
C VAL A 37 0.13 -21.21 5.70
N VAL A 38 0.17 -19.97 6.16
CA VAL A 38 -0.12 -19.58 7.56
C VAL A 38 -1.52 -18.96 7.68
N TYR A 39 -2.00 -18.32 6.60
CA TYR A 39 -3.32 -17.70 6.53
C TYR A 39 -4.12 -18.27 5.37
N SER A 40 -5.36 -18.67 5.62
CA SER A 40 -6.31 -18.91 4.54
C SER A 40 -6.59 -17.61 3.78
N ARG A 41 -7.05 -17.74 2.54
CA ARG A 41 -7.41 -16.56 1.72
C ARG A 41 -8.48 -15.70 2.40
N ALA A 42 -9.47 -16.34 3.03
CA ALA A 42 -10.57 -15.65 3.71
C ALA A 42 -10.10 -14.87 4.95
N GLU A 43 -9.19 -15.45 5.75
CA GLU A 43 -8.60 -14.75 6.91
C GLU A 43 -7.80 -13.53 6.45
N ALA A 44 -6.99 -13.69 5.41
CA ALA A 44 -6.21 -12.57 4.85
C ALA A 44 -7.12 -11.43 4.36
N LEU A 45 -8.20 -11.74 3.61
CA LEU A 45 -9.17 -10.73 3.19
C LEU A 45 -9.80 -10.00 4.40
N ASN A 46 -10.19 -10.75 5.43
CA ASN A 46 -10.78 -10.16 6.63
C ASN A 46 -9.82 -9.18 7.33
N TYR A 47 -8.53 -9.52 7.39
CA TYR A 47 -7.51 -8.64 7.96
C TYR A 47 -7.31 -7.32 7.19
N PHE A 48 -7.39 -7.35 5.85
CA PHE A 48 -7.38 -6.13 5.03
C PHE A 48 -8.61 -5.26 5.28
N LYS A 49 -9.78 -5.88 5.44
CA LYS A 49 -11.02 -5.17 5.78
C LYS A 49 -10.91 -4.50 7.16
N GLU A 50 -10.52 -5.25 8.18
CA GLU A 50 -10.33 -4.74 9.55
C GLU A 50 -9.33 -3.57 9.58
N GLN A 51 -8.23 -3.65 8.83
CA GLN A 51 -7.26 -2.56 8.74
C GLN A 51 -7.88 -1.29 8.15
N SER A 52 -8.69 -1.42 7.08
CA SER A 52 -9.36 -0.28 6.46
C SER A 52 -10.43 0.35 7.37
N GLU A 53 -11.08 -0.46 8.21
CA GLU A 53 -12.08 -0.02 9.19
C GLU A 53 -11.45 0.54 10.48
N ALA A 54 -10.18 0.24 10.74
CA ALA A 54 -9.48 0.71 11.93
C ALA A 54 -9.15 2.22 11.93
N THR A 55 -9.30 2.92 10.80
CA THR A 55 -8.98 4.34 10.69
C THR A 55 -9.90 5.15 9.77
N GLU A 56 -10.20 6.37 10.20
CA GLU A 56 -10.87 7.39 9.39
C GLU A 56 -9.88 8.34 8.69
N LEU A 57 -8.59 8.23 8.98
CA LEU A 57 -7.57 9.00 8.26
C LEU A 57 -7.26 8.35 6.92
N PRO A 58 -6.89 9.15 5.91
CA PRO A 58 -6.27 8.62 4.70
C PRO A 58 -5.06 7.76 5.04
N PHE A 59 -4.93 6.62 4.36
CA PHE A 59 -3.78 5.74 4.53
C PHE A 59 -3.27 5.22 3.20
N ILE A 60 -1.95 5.00 3.13
CA ILE A 60 -1.25 4.55 1.94
C ILE A 60 -0.35 3.37 2.28
N PHE A 61 -0.18 2.44 1.34
CA PHE A 61 0.67 1.28 1.55
C PHE A 61 2.13 1.54 1.20
N LEU A 62 3.02 0.88 1.93
CA LEU A 62 4.43 0.75 1.60
C LEU A 62 4.70 -0.66 1.06
N SER A 63 5.68 -0.79 0.15
CA SER A 63 5.95 -2.07 -0.53
C SER A 63 6.82 -3.05 0.25
N ALA A 64 7.34 -2.67 1.42
CA ALA A 64 8.17 -3.48 2.34
C ALA A 64 9.41 -4.19 1.74
N GLY A 65 9.69 -4.03 0.44
CA GLY A 65 10.77 -4.73 -0.26
C GLY A 65 10.34 -6.01 -0.98
N VAL A 66 9.03 -6.24 -1.17
CA VAL A 66 8.54 -7.29 -2.06
C VAL A 66 8.76 -6.91 -3.54
N SER A 67 8.63 -7.88 -4.45
CA SER A 67 8.73 -7.62 -5.89
C SER A 67 7.61 -6.67 -6.37
N ALA A 68 7.83 -6.00 -7.51
CA ALA A 68 6.83 -5.12 -8.10
C ALA A 68 5.50 -5.87 -8.36
N GLU A 69 5.58 -7.06 -8.94
CA GLU A 69 4.45 -7.92 -9.26
C GLU A 69 3.67 -8.34 -8.01
N LEU A 70 4.35 -8.87 -6.99
CA LEU A 70 3.69 -9.27 -5.75
C LEU A 70 3.02 -8.07 -5.07
N PHE A 71 3.65 -6.89 -5.11
CA PHE A 71 3.04 -5.69 -4.55
C PHE A 71 1.77 -5.28 -5.33
N GLN A 72 1.79 -5.30 -6.65
CA GLN A 72 0.62 -5.00 -7.48
C GLN A 72 -0.53 -5.97 -7.19
N GLU A 73 -0.25 -7.26 -7.10
CA GLU A 73 -1.25 -8.27 -6.73
C GLU A 73 -1.79 -8.05 -5.30
N THR A 74 -0.93 -7.62 -4.38
CA THR A 74 -1.36 -7.27 -3.02
C THR A 74 -2.36 -6.10 -3.03
N LEU A 75 -2.20 -5.12 -3.91
CA LEU A 75 -3.16 -4.00 -4.04
C LEU A 75 -4.50 -4.46 -4.60
N ARG A 76 -4.49 -5.39 -5.55
CA ARG A 76 -5.71 -6.03 -6.08
C ARG A 76 -6.43 -6.81 -4.98
N PHE A 77 -5.68 -7.59 -4.20
CA PHE A 77 -6.19 -8.33 -3.06
C PHE A 77 -6.79 -7.40 -1.99
N ALA A 78 -6.12 -6.29 -1.69
CA ALA A 78 -6.64 -5.28 -0.76
C ALA A 78 -7.96 -4.69 -1.25
N LYS A 79 -8.08 -4.38 -2.55
CA LYS A 79 -9.33 -3.89 -3.14
C LYS A 79 -10.46 -4.91 -3.03
N GLU A 80 -10.17 -6.17 -3.32
CA GLU A 80 -11.13 -7.26 -3.19
C GLU A 80 -11.64 -7.43 -1.75
N ALA A 81 -10.74 -7.28 -0.76
CA ALA A 81 -11.09 -7.27 0.65
C ALA A 81 -11.99 -6.09 1.09
N GLY A 82 -12.23 -5.12 0.21
CA GLY A 82 -12.97 -3.90 0.52
C GLY A 82 -12.11 -2.80 1.15
N SER A 83 -10.79 -2.89 1.06
CA SER A 83 -9.90 -1.83 1.57
C SER A 83 -10.09 -0.52 0.80
N THR A 84 -10.13 0.58 1.54
CA THR A 84 -10.31 1.95 1.00
C THR A 84 -9.02 2.76 0.98
N PHE A 85 -7.87 2.08 0.90
CA PHE A 85 -6.55 2.71 0.86
C PHE A 85 -6.44 3.78 -0.25
N ASN A 86 -5.62 4.79 -0.01
CA ASN A 86 -5.63 6.04 -0.78
C ASN A 86 -4.44 6.26 -1.70
N GLY A 87 -3.59 5.24 -1.84
CA GLY A 87 -2.40 5.28 -2.66
C GLY A 87 -1.26 4.48 -2.04
N VAL A 88 -0.05 4.71 -2.55
CA VAL A 88 1.16 4.00 -2.12
C VAL A 88 2.34 4.95 -2.06
N LEU A 89 3.31 4.61 -1.22
CA LEU A 89 4.66 5.16 -1.26
C LEU A 89 5.62 4.00 -1.49
N CYS A 90 5.80 3.65 -2.76
CA CYS A 90 6.65 2.55 -3.21
C CYS A 90 8.06 3.04 -3.56
N GLY A 91 9.07 2.37 -3.03
CA GLY A 91 10.49 2.65 -3.34
C GLY A 91 11.15 1.46 -4.02
N ARG A 92 11.70 0.55 -3.22
CA ARG A 92 12.52 -0.58 -3.67
C ARG A 92 11.88 -1.42 -4.78
N ALA A 93 10.58 -1.70 -4.70
CA ALA A 93 9.91 -2.48 -5.76
C ALA A 93 9.95 -1.79 -7.13
N THR A 94 10.11 -0.46 -7.19
CA THR A 94 10.23 0.27 -8.46
C THR A 94 11.67 0.31 -8.98
N TRP A 95 12.67 0.55 -8.11
CA TRP A 95 14.03 0.92 -8.55
C TRP A 95 15.18 0.03 -8.05
N ALA A 96 14.95 -0.93 -7.15
CA ALA A 96 16.04 -1.70 -6.52
C ALA A 96 16.93 -2.44 -7.54
N ASN A 97 16.32 -3.02 -8.58
CA ASN A 97 17.06 -3.74 -9.62
C ASN A 97 17.88 -2.82 -10.54
N GLY A 98 17.72 -1.49 -10.44
CA GLY A 98 18.57 -0.51 -11.10
C GLY A 98 19.91 -0.28 -10.38
N VAL A 99 20.05 -0.77 -9.14
CA VAL A 99 21.31 -0.68 -8.38
C VAL A 99 22.40 -1.55 -8.99
N GLU A 100 22.06 -2.76 -9.44
CA GLU A 100 23.04 -3.67 -10.04
C GLU A 100 23.69 -3.08 -11.30
N PRO A 101 22.94 -2.63 -12.34
CA PRO A 101 23.52 -1.95 -13.50
C PRO A 101 24.37 -0.74 -13.14
N PHE A 102 24.02 -0.01 -12.07
CA PHE A 102 24.83 1.12 -11.60
C PHE A 102 26.19 0.67 -11.08
N VAL A 103 26.23 -0.39 -10.29
CA VAL A 103 27.46 -0.90 -9.66
C VAL A 103 28.35 -1.62 -10.68
N THR A 104 27.77 -2.38 -11.61
CA THR A 104 28.51 -3.23 -12.55
C THR A 104 28.89 -2.51 -13.84
N GLU A 105 28.04 -1.60 -14.34
CA GLU A 105 28.16 -0.99 -15.67
C GLU A 105 28.17 0.55 -15.64
N GLY A 106 27.96 1.15 -14.47
CA GLY A 106 28.03 2.59 -14.26
C GLY A 106 26.74 3.36 -14.55
N GLU A 107 26.83 4.69 -14.50
CA GLU A 107 25.67 5.59 -14.52
C GLU A 107 24.82 5.48 -15.78
N VAL A 108 25.44 5.31 -16.96
CA VAL A 108 24.72 5.27 -18.25
C VAL A 108 23.80 4.05 -18.32
N ALA A 109 24.28 2.87 -17.91
CA ALA A 109 23.49 1.65 -17.88
C ALA A 109 22.33 1.76 -16.87
N ALA A 110 22.57 2.31 -15.69
CA ALA A 110 21.53 2.55 -14.70
C ALA A 110 20.44 3.51 -15.20
N ARG A 111 20.83 4.59 -15.89
CA ARG A 111 19.88 5.53 -16.51
C ARG A 111 19.03 4.85 -17.58
N GLN A 112 19.64 4.01 -18.43
CA GLN A 112 18.91 3.24 -19.44
C GLN A 112 17.93 2.24 -18.78
N TRP A 113 18.34 1.58 -17.70
CA TRP A 113 17.47 0.70 -16.94
C TRP A 113 16.28 1.45 -16.32
N LEU A 114 16.51 2.63 -15.73
CA LEU A 114 15.46 3.48 -15.19
C LEU A 114 14.47 3.96 -16.27
N GLN A 115 14.96 4.29 -17.45
CA GLN A 115 14.13 4.73 -18.59
C GLN A 115 13.31 3.59 -19.22
N THR A 116 13.71 2.34 -18.99
CA THR A 116 13.05 1.15 -19.53
C THR A 116 12.30 0.39 -18.42
N GLN A 117 12.96 -0.53 -17.73
CA GLN A 117 12.33 -1.38 -16.72
C GLN A 117 11.84 -0.59 -15.50
N GLY A 118 12.59 0.39 -15.00
CA GLY A 118 12.15 1.24 -13.89
C GLY A 118 10.87 2.02 -14.22
N ARG A 119 10.81 2.56 -15.45
CA ARG A 119 9.62 3.23 -15.99
C ARG A 119 8.44 2.26 -16.15
N LYS A 120 8.68 1.06 -16.68
CA LYS A 120 7.65 0.02 -16.80
C LYS A 120 7.05 -0.32 -15.42
N ASN A 121 7.90 -0.52 -14.40
CA ASN A 121 7.46 -0.83 -13.04
C ASN A 121 6.52 0.24 -12.46
N ILE A 122 6.80 1.54 -12.69
CA ILE A 122 5.94 2.62 -12.18
C ILE A 122 4.67 2.79 -13.02
N GLU A 123 4.74 2.62 -14.34
CA GLU A 123 3.58 2.70 -15.23
C GLU A 123 2.57 1.58 -14.94
N GLU A 124 3.03 0.35 -14.77
CA GLU A 124 2.18 -0.78 -14.38
C GLU A 124 1.56 -0.57 -12.99
N LEU A 125 2.34 -0.08 -12.02
CA LEU A 125 1.82 0.28 -10.71
C LEU A 125 0.75 1.37 -10.80
N ASN A 126 0.93 2.38 -11.64
CA ASN A 126 -0.06 3.45 -11.82
C ASN A 126 -1.38 2.92 -12.39
N THR A 127 -1.34 1.96 -13.32
CA THR A 127 -2.54 1.28 -13.83
C THR A 127 -3.27 0.55 -12.71
N VAL A 128 -2.54 -0.22 -11.90
CA VAL A 128 -3.12 -0.94 -10.75
C VAL A 128 -3.72 0.03 -9.74
N LEU A 129 -3.05 1.16 -9.45
CA LEU A 129 -3.57 2.18 -8.54
C LEU A 129 -4.87 2.80 -9.04
N ALA A 130 -5.00 3.06 -10.34
CA ALA A 130 -6.23 3.60 -10.92
C ALA A 130 -7.43 2.65 -10.74
N GLU A 131 -7.18 1.33 -10.69
CA GLU A 131 -8.21 0.31 -10.53
C GLU A 131 -8.55 0.03 -9.05
N THR A 132 -7.58 0.19 -8.15
CA THR A 132 -7.66 -0.31 -6.76
C THR A 132 -7.82 0.79 -5.72
N ALA A 133 -7.08 1.90 -5.84
CA ALA A 133 -7.05 2.95 -4.83
C ALA A 133 -8.35 3.77 -4.79
N SER A 134 -8.61 4.39 -3.63
CA SER A 134 -9.77 5.27 -3.42
C SER A 134 -9.32 6.70 -3.10
N SER A 135 -10.04 7.72 -3.58
CA SER A 135 -9.66 9.12 -3.31
C SER A 135 -9.63 9.41 -1.80
N TRP A 136 -8.54 10.02 -1.32
CA TRP A 136 -8.42 10.49 0.06
C TRP A 136 -9.47 11.57 0.40
N GLN A 137 -9.98 12.28 -0.60
CA GLN A 137 -10.97 13.35 -0.42
C GLN A 137 -12.25 12.84 0.26
N THR A 138 -12.65 11.59 -0.03
CA THR A 138 -13.83 10.97 0.59
C THR A 138 -13.69 10.88 2.12
N LYS A 139 -12.47 10.62 2.62
CA LYS A 139 -12.19 10.55 4.07
C LYS A 139 -12.18 11.95 4.73
N ILE A 140 -11.82 12.99 4.00
CA ILE A 140 -11.81 14.37 4.54
C ILE A 140 -13.19 15.04 4.48
N GLN A 141 -13.92 14.88 3.39
CA GLN A 141 -15.27 15.44 3.27
C GLN A 141 -16.22 14.87 4.33
N ALA A 142 -16.09 13.58 4.66
CA ALA A 142 -16.79 12.96 5.79
C ALA A 142 -16.49 13.66 7.13
N LYS A 143 -15.27 14.18 7.29
CA LYS A 143 -14.81 14.90 8.49
C LYS A 143 -15.39 16.31 8.58
N GLU A 144 -15.49 17.02 7.45
CA GLU A 144 -16.09 18.37 7.38
C GLU A 144 -17.60 18.36 7.63
N VAL A 145 -18.30 17.31 7.18
CA VAL A 145 -19.75 17.15 7.44
C VAL A 145 -20.02 16.78 8.90
N ALA A 146 -19.11 16.07 9.57
CA ALA A 146 -19.23 15.67 10.97
C ALA A 146 -18.80 16.75 11.98
N ALA A 147 -18.11 17.81 11.55
CA ALA A 147 -17.73 18.93 12.40
C ALA A 147 -18.92 19.90 12.59
N PRO A 148 -19.22 20.36 13.82
CA PRO A 148 -20.28 21.34 14.00
C PRO A 148 -19.90 22.61 13.25
N ARG A 149 -20.73 23.02 12.29
CA ARG A 149 -20.62 24.36 11.71
C ARG A 149 -20.97 25.35 12.81
N PHE A 150 -19.97 26.00 13.38
CA PHE A 150 -20.19 27.12 14.27
C PHE A 150 -20.98 28.18 13.51
N SER A 151 -22.19 28.47 13.99
CA SER A 151 -23.06 29.57 13.56
C SER A 151 -22.60 30.90 14.15
#